data_AF-A0A832VSC2-F1
#
_entry.id   AF-A0A832VSC2-F1
#
_cell.length_a   1.000
_cell.length_b   1.000
_cell.length_c   1.000
_cell.angle_alpha   90.00
_cell.angle_beta   90.00
_cell.angle_gamma   90.00
#
_symmetry.space_group_name_H-M   'P 1'
#
loop_
_entity.id
_entity.type
_entity.pdbx_description
1 polymer ?
#
loop_
_entity_poly.entity_id
_entity_poly.type
_entity_poly.pdbx_seq_one_letter_code
_entity_poly.pdbx_strand_id
1 'polypeptide(L)'
;MELKRRDKSSFLIFLNYKRHILSYYGGINIKKYQKISIFLGILILILLSYFIVFPFLLVGPPEPLFYINNNDLQSHEVTVEVFDSHNETIFIEKYELDPEEHIAQPKSLWLLLRWSMPWSKGKYTYWAEGEYEFKAILDDEIVDTCRTLPHSWSSVVIDIDKTDNSNSPMSIGVVTV
;
A
#
# COMPACT_ATOMS: atom_id res chain seq x y z
N MET A 1 -49.86 37.09 -36.04
CA MET A 1 -49.52 35.67 -35.90
C MET A 1 -48.52 35.32 -37.00
N GLU A 2 -47.24 35.64 -36.79
CA GLU A 2 -46.19 35.42 -37.78
C GLU A 2 -45.45 34.11 -37.49
N LEU A 3 -45.61 33.13 -38.37
CA LEU A 3 -44.80 31.93 -38.40
C LEU A 3 -43.40 32.29 -38.92
N LYS A 4 -42.46 32.47 -37.99
CA LYS A 4 -41.03 32.65 -38.24
C LYS A 4 -40.51 31.47 -39.07
N ARG A 5 -40.33 31.71 -40.37
CA ARG A 5 -39.79 30.78 -41.37
C ARG A 5 -38.36 30.41 -40.94
N ARG A 6 -38.21 29.25 -40.30
CA ARG A 6 -36.94 28.74 -39.79
C ARG A 6 -36.01 28.46 -40.98
N ASP A 7 -34.91 29.20 -41.03
CA ASP A 7 -33.91 29.22 -42.09
C ASP A 7 -33.33 27.81 -42.35
N LYS A 8 -33.65 27.26 -43.53
CA LYS A 8 -33.14 25.95 -43.99
C LYS A 8 -31.65 26.01 -44.33
N SER A 9 -31.08 27.20 -44.58
CA SER A 9 -29.67 27.39 -44.94
C SER A 9 -28.74 27.00 -43.79
N SER A 10 -29.03 27.50 -42.58
CA SER A 10 -28.25 27.20 -41.38
C SER A 10 -28.22 25.71 -41.01
N PHE A 11 -29.31 24.98 -41.27
CA PHE A 11 -29.38 23.53 -41.03
C PHE A 11 -28.55 22.72 -42.05
N LEU A 12 -28.56 23.13 -43.31
CA LEU A 12 -27.74 22.53 -44.38
C LEU A 12 -26.24 22.77 -44.16
N ILE A 13 -25.86 23.93 -43.63
CA ILE A 13 -24.47 24.24 -43.26
C ILE A 13 -24.01 23.35 -42.09
N PHE A 14 -24.86 23.16 -41.08
CA PHE A 14 -24.54 22.28 -39.94
C PHE A 14 -24.40 20.80 -40.35
N LEU A 15 -25.24 20.33 -41.27
CA LEU A 15 -25.15 18.98 -41.85
C LEU A 15 -23.88 18.79 -42.68
N ASN A 16 -23.49 19.78 -43.50
CA ASN A 16 -22.25 19.71 -44.26
C ASN A 16 -21.01 19.78 -43.37
N TYR A 17 -21.03 20.57 -42.30
CA TYR A 17 -19.93 20.65 -41.33
C TYR A 17 -19.75 19.31 -40.58
N LYS A 18 -20.85 18.69 -40.15
CA LYS A 18 -20.83 17.36 -39.51
C LYS A 18 -20.34 16.27 -40.47
N ARG A 19 -20.69 16.35 -41.76
CA ARG A 19 -20.21 15.42 -42.79
C ARG A 19 -18.71 15.59 -43.08
N HIS A 20 -18.19 16.82 -43.02
CA HIS A 20 -16.76 17.09 -43.16
C HIS A 20 -15.93 16.59 -41.97
N ILE A 21 -16.43 16.72 -40.74
CA ILE A 21 -15.76 16.17 -39.54
C ILE A 21 -15.75 14.63 -39.59
N LEU A 22 -16.88 14.00 -39.94
CA LEU A 22 -16.95 12.55 -40.12
C LEU A 22 -16.08 12.03 -41.27
N SER A 23 -15.86 12.84 -42.31
CA SER A 23 -14.94 12.53 -43.41
C SER A 23 -13.46 12.72 -43.02
N TYR A 24 -13.14 13.67 -42.14
CA TYR A 24 -11.77 13.91 -41.66
C TYR A 24 -11.31 12.80 -40.70
N TYR A 25 -12.23 12.21 -39.95
CA TYR A 25 -12.02 10.97 -39.20
C TYR A 25 -12.30 9.70 -40.04
N GLY A 26 -12.86 9.86 -41.23
CA GLY A 26 -13.32 8.81 -42.15
C GLY A 26 -12.24 8.16 -43.00
N GLY A 27 -11.00 8.16 -42.53
CA GLY A 27 -9.86 7.43 -43.12
C GLY A 27 -8.95 6.77 -42.08
N ILE A 28 -9.32 6.83 -40.80
CA ILE A 28 -8.58 6.20 -39.72
C ILE A 28 -9.18 4.81 -39.52
N ASN A 29 -8.44 3.76 -39.86
CA ASN A 29 -8.92 2.38 -39.82
C ASN A 29 -9.20 1.93 -38.38
N ILE A 30 -10.40 2.21 -37.86
CA ILE A 30 -10.83 1.98 -36.46
C ILE A 30 -10.47 0.57 -35.95
N LYS A 31 -10.52 -0.43 -36.83
CA LYS A 31 -10.13 -1.82 -36.52
C LYS A 31 -8.63 -1.97 -36.21
N LYS A 32 -7.76 -1.17 -36.85
CA LYS A 32 -6.31 -1.15 -36.59
C LYS A 32 -6.00 -0.50 -35.24
N TYR A 33 -6.70 0.57 -34.87
CA TYR A 33 -6.52 1.25 -33.58
C TYR A 33 -7.04 0.44 -32.40
N GLN A 34 -8.15 -0.29 -32.56
CA GLN A 34 -8.61 -1.25 -31.55
C GLN A 34 -7.55 -2.32 -31.26
N LYS A 35 -6.94 -2.90 -32.29
CA LYS A 35 -5.85 -3.89 -32.12
C LYS A 35 -4.63 -3.30 -31.40
N ILE A 36 -4.24 -2.07 -31.74
CA ILE A 36 -3.12 -1.37 -31.08
C ILE A 36 -3.45 -1.08 -29.61
N SER A 37 -4.68 -0.63 -29.30
CA SER A 37 -5.11 -0.35 -27.93
C SER A 37 -5.16 -1.61 -27.07
N ILE A 38 -5.63 -2.73 -27.62
CA ILE A 38 -5.61 -4.03 -26.92
C ILE A 38 -4.18 -4.47 -26.63
N PHE A 39 -3.28 -4.40 -27.62
CA PHE A 39 -1.88 -4.75 -27.43
C PHE A 39 -1.21 -3.88 -26.37
N LEU A 40 -1.46 -2.57 -26.39
CA LEU A 40 -0.92 -1.64 -25.39
C LEU A 40 -1.47 -1.96 -23.99
N GLY A 41 -2.76 -2.26 -23.87
CA GLY A 41 -3.36 -2.66 -22.60
C GLY A 41 -2.75 -3.95 -22.03
N ILE A 42 -2.55 -4.97 -22.88
CA ILE A 42 -1.89 -6.21 -22.49
C ILE A 42 -0.43 -5.95 -22.06
N LEU A 43 0.30 -5.12 -22.79
CA LEU A 43 1.68 -4.78 -22.44
C LEU A 43 1.76 -4.09 -21.06
N ILE A 44 0.85 -3.16 -20.78
CA ILE A 44 0.76 -2.50 -19.46
C ILE A 44 0.43 -3.52 -18.37
N LEU A 45 -0.50 -4.44 -18.61
CA LEU A 45 -0.86 -5.49 -17.65
C LEU A 45 0.32 -6.43 -17.36
N ILE A 46 1.09 -6.81 -18.38
CA ILE A 46 2.30 -7.64 -18.22
C ILE A 46 3.34 -6.88 -17.40
N LEU A 47 3.57 -5.60 -17.69
CA LEU A 47 4.52 -4.76 -16.93
C LEU A 47 4.08 -4.63 -15.46
N LEU A 48 2.80 -4.31 -15.20
CA LEU A 48 2.27 -4.23 -13.84
C LEU A 48 2.41 -5.58 -13.11
N SER A 49 2.07 -6.68 -13.77
CA SER A 49 2.25 -8.03 -13.22
C SER A 49 3.71 -8.33 -12.90
N TYR A 50 4.64 -7.96 -13.79
CA TYR A 50 6.07 -8.13 -13.55
C TYR A 50 6.54 -7.32 -12.34
N PHE A 51 6.12 -6.07 -12.17
CA PHE A 51 6.56 -5.28 -11.02
C PHE A 51 5.88 -5.67 -9.70
N ILE A 52 4.64 -6.16 -9.75
CA ILE A 52 3.87 -6.49 -8.54
C ILE A 52 4.10 -7.95 -8.14
N VAL A 53 3.89 -8.91 -9.05
CA VAL A 53 3.85 -10.35 -8.75
C VAL A 53 5.25 -10.98 -8.70
N PHE A 54 6.16 -10.57 -9.59
CA PHE A 54 7.49 -11.19 -9.68
C PHE A 54 8.30 -11.11 -8.39
N PRO A 55 8.33 -10.00 -7.64
CA PRO A 55 9.05 -9.95 -6.36
C PRO A 55 8.56 -10.99 -5.35
N PHE A 56 7.24 -11.22 -5.27
CA PHE A 56 6.67 -12.24 -4.37
C PHE A 56 7.03 -13.67 -4.78
N LEU A 57 7.35 -13.92 -6.05
CA LEU A 57 7.83 -15.23 -6.51
C LEU A 57 9.30 -15.49 -6.15
N LEU A 58 10.11 -14.43 -6.03
CA LEU A 58 11.53 -14.54 -5.70
C LEU A 58 11.77 -14.62 -4.19
N VAL A 59 11.14 -13.71 -3.43
CA VAL A 59 11.38 -13.55 -1.99
C VAL A 59 10.33 -14.30 -1.15
N GLY A 60 9.16 -14.58 -1.72
CA GLY A 60 8.04 -15.18 -1.02
C GLY A 60 6.98 -14.16 -0.59
N PRO A 61 5.98 -14.60 0.19
CA PRO A 61 4.94 -13.71 0.70
C PRO A 61 5.54 -12.61 1.58
N PRO A 62 4.87 -11.45 1.71
CA PRO A 62 5.33 -10.39 2.59
C PRO A 62 5.29 -10.84 4.05
N GLU A 63 6.27 -10.41 4.83
CA GLU A 63 6.29 -10.61 6.27
C GLU A 63 5.14 -9.84 6.96
N PRO A 64 4.67 -10.25 8.14
CA PRO A 64 3.77 -9.48 9.00
C PRO A 64 4.36 -8.12 9.41
N LEU A 65 3.51 -7.18 9.85
CA LEU A 65 3.94 -5.85 10.26
C LEU A 65 4.81 -5.94 11.52
N PHE A 66 4.34 -6.72 12.49
CA PHE A 66 5.08 -7.09 13.67
C PHE A 66 4.65 -8.48 14.17
N TYR A 67 5.53 -9.08 14.97
CA TYR A 67 5.26 -10.25 15.80
C TYR A 67 5.30 -9.86 17.27
N ILE A 68 4.44 -10.46 18.09
CA ILE A 68 4.51 -10.41 19.54
C ILE A 68 4.62 -11.83 20.03
N ASN A 69 5.65 -12.12 20.82
CA ASN A 69 5.88 -13.43 21.41
C ASN A 69 5.92 -13.30 22.93
N ASN A 70 5.05 -14.04 23.61
CA ASN A 70 5.12 -14.16 25.06
C ASN A 70 5.89 -15.43 25.44
N ASN A 71 7.17 -15.30 25.74
CA ASN A 71 8.00 -16.42 26.21
C ASN A 71 8.00 -16.53 27.75
N ASP A 72 7.25 -15.68 28.47
CA ASP A 72 7.09 -15.77 29.91
C ASP A 72 5.95 -16.75 30.30
N LEU A 73 5.92 -17.11 31.58
CA LEU A 73 4.90 -17.97 32.19
C LEU A 73 3.63 -17.21 32.62
N GLN A 74 3.60 -15.89 32.44
CA GLN A 74 2.49 -15.02 32.84
C GLN A 74 1.78 -14.47 31.61
N SER A 75 0.47 -14.25 31.73
CA SER A 75 -0.27 -13.50 30.72
C SER A 75 0.08 -12.03 30.81
N HIS A 76 0.26 -11.39 29.66
CA HIS A 76 0.69 -10.01 29.55
C HIS A 76 -0.21 -9.23 28.61
N GLU A 77 -0.29 -7.93 28.85
CA GLU A 77 -1.03 -7.01 28.02
C GLU A 77 -0.05 -6.12 27.25
N VAL A 78 -0.09 -6.19 25.91
CA VAL A 78 0.80 -5.45 25.03
C VAL A 78 0.01 -4.50 24.16
N THR A 79 0.31 -3.20 24.28
CA THR A 79 -0.18 -2.18 23.34
C THR A 79 0.92 -1.86 22.35
N VAL A 80 0.63 -1.99 21.05
CA VAL A 80 1.56 -1.65 19.97
C VAL A 80 1.07 -0.41 19.25
N GLU A 81 1.89 0.63 19.27
CA GLU A 81 1.68 1.88 18.53
C GLU A 81 2.71 1.98 17.40
N VAL A 82 2.25 2.25 16.19
CA VAL A 82 3.11 2.47 15.01
C VAL A 82 2.88 3.87 14.47
N PHE A 83 3.96 4.64 14.42
CA PHE A 83 3.99 5.99 13.90
C PHE A 83 4.78 6.03 12.59
N ASP A 84 4.30 6.85 11.66
CA ASP A 84 5.01 7.12 10.42
C ASP A 84 6.14 8.13 10.62
N SER A 85 6.89 8.42 9.55
CA SER A 85 8.02 9.36 9.58
C SER A 85 7.65 10.82 9.91
N HIS A 86 6.36 11.15 9.96
CA HIS A 86 5.83 12.46 10.34
C HIS A 86 5.16 12.42 11.72
N ASN A 87 5.37 11.35 12.48
CA ASN A 87 4.72 11.05 13.75
C ASN A 87 3.18 10.93 13.63
N GLU A 88 2.66 10.62 12.43
CA GLU A 88 1.24 10.29 12.29
C GLU A 88 1.00 8.85 12.70
N THR A 89 -0.05 8.63 13.48
CA THR A 89 -0.44 7.31 13.94
C THR A 89 -0.97 6.48 12.76
N ILE A 90 -0.29 5.37 12.45
CA ILE A 90 -0.75 4.40 11.45
C ILE A 90 -1.58 3.31 12.09
N PHE A 91 -1.18 2.90 13.30
CA PHE A 91 -1.71 1.72 13.96
C PHE A 91 -1.61 1.85 15.47
N ILE A 92 -2.69 1.52 16.17
CA ILE A 92 -2.72 1.35 17.63
C ILE A 92 -3.65 0.17 17.89
N GLU A 93 -3.12 -0.89 18.48
CA GLU A 93 -3.92 -2.02 18.89
C GLU A 93 -3.36 -2.59 20.20
N LYS A 94 -4.26 -3.20 20.98
CA LYS A 94 -3.99 -3.75 22.29
C LYS A 94 -4.27 -5.24 22.26
N TYR A 95 -3.32 -6.02 22.76
CA TYR A 95 -3.34 -7.47 22.73
C TYR A 95 -3.17 -8.03 24.13
N GLU A 96 -3.98 -9.02 24.46
CA GLU A 96 -3.78 -9.89 25.63
C GLU A 96 -3.12 -11.16 25.12
N LEU A 97 -1.95 -11.52 25.68
CA LEU A 97 -1.22 -12.72 25.32
C LEU A 97 -1.12 -13.65 26.52
N ASP A 98 -1.56 -14.89 26.34
CA ASP A 98 -1.33 -15.98 27.29
C ASP A 98 0.13 -16.49 27.23
N PRO A 99 0.57 -17.29 28.21
CA PRO A 99 1.91 -17.88 28.20
C PRO A 99 2.16 -18.70 26.94
N GLU A 100 3.34 -18.54 26.33
CA GLU A 100 3.74 -19.17 25.06
C GLU A 100 2.87 -18.77 23.85
N GLU A 101 2.05 -17.73 23.96
CA GLU A 101 1.25 -17.24 22.84
C GLU A 101 2.08 -16.36 21.89
N HIS A 102 1.77 -16.48 20.60
CA HIS A 102 2.41 -15.73 19.53
C HIS A 102 1.34 -15.07 18.64
N ILE A 103 1.49 -13.77 18.42
CA ILE A 103 0.61 -12.98 17.56
C ILE A 103 1.41 -12.45 16.37
N ALA A 104 0.87 -12.65 15.17
CA ALA A 104 1.43 -12.11 13.94
C ALA A 104 0.43 -11.13 13.33
N GLN A 105 0.72 -9.82 13.41
CA GLN A 105 -0.18 -8.81 12.89
C GLN A 105 0.10 -8.57 11.39
N PRO A 106 -0.83 -8.88 10.47
CA PRO A 106 -0.59 -8.70 9.05
C PRO A 106 -0.48 -7.23 8.67
N LYS A 107 0.33 -6.93 7.65
CA LYS A 107 0.36 -5.60 7.03
C LYS A 107 -0.97 -5.34 6.33
N SER A 108 -1.50 -4.14 6.50
CA SER A 108 -2.68 -3.72 5.73
C SER A 108 -2.36 -3.64 4.24
N LEU A 109 -3.36 -3.89 3.38
CA LEU A 109 -3.20 -3.79 1.92
C LEU A 109 -2.68 -2.42 1.47
N TRP A 110 -3.07 -1.36 2.20
CA TRP A 110 -2.59 -0.01 1.95
C TRP A 110 -1.10 0.15 2.22
N LEU A 111 -0.58 -0.44 3.31
CA LEU A 111 0.85 -0.42 3.63
C LEU A 111 1.65 -1.25 2.61
N LEU A 112 1.15 -2.43 2.23
CA LEU A 112 1.79 -3.25 1.19
C LEU A 112 1.89 -2.50 -0.14
N LEU A 113 0.81 -1.83 -0.57
CA LEU A 113 0.82 -1.01 -1.78
C LEU A 113 1.77 0.18 -1.66
N ARG A 114 1.83 0.83 -0.48
CA ARG A 114 2.72 1.96 -0.19
C ARG A 114 4.19 1.56 -0.31
N TRP A 115 4.57 0.38 0.16
CA TRP A 115 5.96 -0.12 0.12
C TRP A 115 6.32 -0.87 -1.17
N SER A 116 5.35 -1.31 -1.97
CA SER A 116 5.62 -1.99 -3.26
C SER A 116 5.95 -1.05 -4.42
N MET A 117 5.83 0.27 -4.25
CA MET A 117 5.93 1.23 -5.36
C MET A 117 7.34 1.84 -5.49
N PRO A 118 8.11 1.52 -6.55
CA PRO A 118 9.49 2.02 -6.73
C PRO A 118 9.59 3.51 -7.11
N TRP A 119 8.45 4.19 -7.31
CA TRP A 119 8.37 5.60 -7.75
C TRP A 119 8.00 6.57 -6.62
N SER A 120 8.10 6.14 -5.36
CA SER A 120 7.66 6.94 -4.22
C SER A 120 8.55 8.16 -3.89
N LYS A 121 9.57 8.46 -4.69
CA LYS A 121 10.37 9.69 -4.52
C LYS A 121 9.69 10.87 -5.20
N GLY A 122 9.00 11.71 -4.41
CA GLY A 122 8.33 12.90 -4.92
C GLY A 122 7.50 13.67 -3.90
N LYS A 123 7.21 14.94 -4.22
CA LYS A 123 6.44 15.90 -3.40
C LYS A 123 5.03 15.42 -2.99
N TYR A 124 4.52 14.35 -3.61
CA TYR A 124 3.21 13.76 -3.33
C TYR A 124 3.29 12.32 -2.78
N THR A 125 4.50 11.83 -2.48
CA THR A 125 4.78 10.43 -2.09
C THR A 125 5.81 10.31 -0.95
N TYR A 126 6.12 11.41 -0.27
CA TYR A 126 7.01 11.56 0.91
C TYR A 126 6.71 10.63 2.11
N TRP A 127 5.66 9.82 2.03
CA TRP A 127 5.10 9.02 3.11
C TRP A 127 5.74 7.62 3.10
N ALA A 128 6.29 7.16 1.97
CA ALA A 128 7.02 5.89 1.90
C ALA A 128 8.53 6.05 2.20
N GLU A 129 8.97 7.24 2.62
CA GLU A 129 10.36 7.56 2.92
C GLU A 129 10.47 8.01 4.38
N GLY A 130 11.40 7.40 5.12
CA GLY A 130 11.66 7.70 6.52
C GLY A 130 11.47 6.50 7.44
N GLU A 131 12.09 6.59 8.61
CA GLU A 131 12.00 5.58 9.66
C GLU A 131 10.63 5.66 10.32
N TYR A 132 10.02 4.50 10.52
CA TYR A 132 8.79 4.36 11.27
C TYR A 132 9.16 4.02 12.69
N GLU A 133 8.40 4.54 13.64
CA GLU A 133 8.60 4.28 15.05
C GLU A 133 7.56 3.28 15.54
N PHE A 134 8.04 2.16 16.04
CA PHE A 134 7.25 1.14 16.70
C PHE A 134 7.46 1.30 18.19
N LYS A 135 6.37 1.45 18.93
CA LYS A 135 6.37 1.59 20.36
C LYS A 135 5.52 0.48 20.95
N ALA A 136 6.16 -0.36 21.75
CA ALA A 136 5.50 -1.42 22.49
C ALA A 136 5.39 -0.99 23.96
N ILE A 137 4.19 -1.13 24.52
CA ILE A 137 3.89 -0.84 25.92
C ILE A 137 3.41 -2.13 26.55
N LEU A 138 4.17 -2.65 27.51
CA LEU A 138 3.88 -3.87 28.26
C LEU A 138 3.27 -3.48 29.62
N ASP A 139 2.10 -4.05 29.91
CA ASP A 139 1.33 -3.88 31.15
C ASP A 139 1.16 -2.41 31.57
N ASP A 140 0.93 -1.53 30.58
CA ASP A 140 0.79 -0.06 30.74
C ASP A 140 1.97 0.68 31.41
N GLU A 141 3.10 0.01 31.66
CA GLU A 141 4.24 0.56 32.41
C GLU A 141 5.55 0.54 31.62
N ILE A 142 5.89 -0.58 30.99
CA ILE A 142 7.19 -0.78 30.37
C ILE A 142 7.11 -0.41 28.91
N VAL A 143 7.89 0.57 28.49
CA VAL A 143 7.91 1.08 27.11
C VAL A 143 9.23 0.75 26.45
N ASP A 144 9.17 0.07 25.32
CA ASP A 144 10.32 -0.12 24.42
C ASP A 144 9.99 0.42 23.02
N THR A 145 10.99 0.96 22.34
CA THR A 145 10.80 1.61 21.04
C THR A 145 11.86 1.19 20.03
N CYS A 146 11.41 0.97 18.80
CA CYS A 146 12.25 0.65 17.67
C CYS A 146 11.98 1.61 16.52
N ARG A 147 13.05 2.09 15.89
CA ARG A 147 12.96 2.83 14.63
C ARG A 147 13.54 2.00 13.51
N THR A 148 12.77 1.85 12.44
CA THR A 148 13.19 1.05 11.30
C THR A 148 12.61 1.55 10.00
N LEU A 149 13.30 1.27 8.90
CA LEU A 149 12.79 1.52 7.57
C LEU A 149 11.87 0.36 7.20
N PRO A 150 10.55 0.60 7.07
CA PRO A 150 9.65 -0.49 6.76
C PRO A 150 9.78 -0.94 5.30
N HIS A 151 9.69 -2.25 5.09
CA HIS A 151 9.62 -2.87 3.77
C HIS A 151 8.64 -4.04 3.77
N SER A 152 8.28 -4.54 2.58
CA SER A 152 7.31 -5.63 2.45
C SER A 152 7.74 -6.96 3.10
N TRP A 153 9.05 -7.15 3.32
CA TRP A 153 9.65 -8.36 3.88
C TRP A 153 10.42 -8.10 5.19
N SER A 154 10.18 -6.96 5.87
CA SER A 154 10.64 -6.75 7.25
C SER A 154 9.49 -6.97 8.19
N SER A 155 9.78 -7.50 9.36
CA SER A 155 8.88 -7.43 10.50
C SER A 155 9.61 -6.86 11.69
N VAL A 156 8.87 -6.15 12.53
CA VAL A 156 9.33 -5.91 13.91
C VAL A 156 8.99 -7.14 14.75
N VAL A 157 9.86 -7.50 15.69
CA VAL A 157 9.63 -8.61 16.62
C VAL A 157 9.67 -8.02 18.02
N ILE A 158 8.62 -8.28 18.79
CA ILE A 158 8.46 -7.90 20.18
C ILE A 158 8.49 -9.21 20.98
N ASP A 159 9.59 -9.46 21.67
CA ASP A 159 9.76 -10.64 22.51
C ASP A 159 9.63 -10.22 23.98
N ILE A 160 8.69 -10.85 24.69
CA ILE A 160 8.56 -10.77 26.15
C ILE A 160 9.31 -11.96 26.71
N ASP A 161 10.41 -11.71 27.39
CA ASP A 161 11.31 -12.76 27.87
C ASP A 161 11.12 -13.04 29.35
N LYS A 162 11.21 -14.31 29.70
CA LYS A 162 11.31 -14.76 31.08
C LYS A 162 12.58 -14.18 31.71
N THR A 163 12.40 -13.31 32.69
CA THR A 163 13.49 -12.57 33.34
C THR A 163 14.42 -13.50 34.12
N ASP A 164 15.48 -13.99 33.47
CA ASP A 164 16.57 -14.68 34.17
C ASP A 164 17.91 -13.93 34.11
N ASN A 165 18.12 -12.95 33.21
CA ASN A 165 19.35 -12.12 33.16
C ASN A 165 19.30 -10.84 32.27
N SER A 166 18.15 -10.48 31.66
CA SER A 166 18.03 -9.27 30.85
C SER A 166 17.67 -8.05 31.71
N ASN A 167 18.27 -6.89 31.42
CA ASN A 167 17.94 -5.63 32.12
C ASN A 167 16.54 -5.10 31.79
N SER A 168 15.84 -5.71 30.84
CA SER A 168 14.48 -5.37 30.40
C SER A 168 13.67 -6.65 30.18
N PRO A 169 12.42 -6.73 30.66
CA PRO A 169 11.53 -7.89 30.49
C PRO A 169 10.95 -8.01 29.07
N MET A 170 11.09 -6.97 28.26
CA MET A 170 10.65 -6.91 26.86
C MET A 170 11.80 -6.42 25.99
N SER A 171 11.91 -6.98 24.78
CA SER A 171 12.83 -6.50 23.75
C SER A 171 12.10 -6.30 22.42
N ILE A 172 12.48 -5.24 21.72
CA ILE A 172 11.98 -4.94 20.37
C ILE A 172 13.12 -4.96 19.34
N GLY A 173 12.91 -5.67 18.24
CA GLY A 173 13.91 -5.86 17.18
C GLY A 173 13.32 -5.86 15.79
N VAL A 174 14.18 -5.92 14.78
CA VAL A 174 13.77 -5.96 13.36
C VAL A 174 14.34 -7.22 12.73
N VAL A 175 13.50 -7.97 12.03
CA VAL A 175 13.89 -9.11 11.20
C VAL A 175 13.58 -8.77 9.74
N THR A 176 14.50 -9.11 8.84
CA THR A 176 14.39 -8.89 7.40
C THR A 176 14.71 -10.18 6.65
N VAL A 177 13.86 -10.55 5.70
CA VAL A 177 14.06 -11.73 4.83
C VAL A 177 14.72 -11.35 3.52
#